data_AF-A0A843LV87-F1
#
_entry.id   AF-A0A843LV87-F1
#
_cell.length_a   1.000
_cell.length_b   1.000
_cell.length_c   1.000
_cell.angle_alpha   90.00
_cell.angle_beta   90.00
_cell.angle_gamma   90.00
#
_symmetry.space_group_name_H-M   'P 1'
#
loop_
_entity.id
_entity.type
_entity.pdbx_description
1 polymer ?
#
loop_
_entity_poly.entity_id
_entity_poly.type
_entity_poly.pdbx_seq_one_letter_code
_entity_poly.pdbx_strand_id
1 'polypeptide(L)'
;MTDTAASDAVSAATAAAAPAAVPSPSVSEAGASAAAPAASGPTPLVNEIENFFDGKLTGNSILDFRLFADFTIGNLIGVLIIAVVVFVLIKIVSRLIRRGLSGKIDAKNIDGTVKLACGVIIFLGILGASPLLHIDFNGLLVAGGVVGIAVGFASQNTLSNFIAGILLMIERPIGIGDEINIAGFEGYVETISLLSTKIKTYDGDILRIPNSTVFSAQITNLVTNVARRFVYSIDIRYTDDAEKAVRIIRETALRNPYILTEPAPSIYVNELGAHGINILVKLWSPSQYWWDAKIEVLWTLFKALRKGGIDIPFNQLTLWYGEDDAAKLQSSIDTDKSAAEIIGHKKEGGCFMKSSESCTEPGSDPGVFSRALADTASPEMEVRRAAEEVLAAEIVSSPGRIGEVIEAIRTGDVTSRWYLSRALIKAGDLMSGSDDLIAVLIEHAAGEEDSDVLRYIGAVLASFGEKAVRPLISLFASENAKARGMAASALDRIGQPALDELLAAAKSENPAVRVCAGLVLQKGGVYRY
;
A
#
# COMPACT_ATOMS: atom_id res chain seq x y z
N MET A 1 10.66 -60.13 -8.59
CA MET A 1 9.35 -60.80 -8.60
C MET A 1 8.37 -59.79 -8.02
N THR A 2 7.86 -58.90 -8.89
CA THR A 2 6.47 -58.94 -9.45
C THR A 2 5.47 -58.60 -8.33
N ASP A 3 4.60 -57.60 -8.43
CA ASP A 3 4.13 -56.83 -9.57
C ASP A 3 3.26 -55.66 -9.06
N THR A 4 3.23 -54.55 -9.82
CA THR A 4 2.11 -53.64 -10.16
C THR A 4 0.95 -53.34 -9.17
N ALA A 5 0.23 -52.20 -9.18
CA ALA A 5 0.31 -50.83 -9.69
C ALA A 5 -1.10 -50.22 -9.48
N ALA A 6 -1.18 -48.89 -9.34
CA ALA A 6 -2.35 -48.02 -9.60
C ALA A 6 -3.53 -48.05 -8.60
N SER A 7 -4.21 -46.94 -8.26
CA SER A 7 -4.03 -45.51 -8.53
C SER A 7 -5.08 -44.71 -7.75
N ASP A 8 -4.65 -43.52 -7.28
CA ASP A 8 -5.38 -42.25 -7.20
C ASP A 8 -6.43 -41.92 -6.12
N ALA A 9 -5.95 -41.01 -5.25
CA ALA A 9 -6.49 -39.68 -4.95
C ALA A 9 -7.51 -39.53 -3.80
N VAL A 10 -7.16 -38.71 -2.80
CA VAL A 10 -7.66 -37.33 -2.62
C VAL A 10 -7.36 -36.83 -1.18
N SER A 11 -6.58 -35.74 -1.11
CA SER A 11 -6.66 -34.61 -0.17
C SER A 11 -6.25 -34.70 1.31
N ALA A 12 -5.52 -33.64 1.70
CA ALA A 12 -5.42 -33.01 3.02
C ALA A 12 -4.53 -33.65 4.09
N ALA A 13 -3.23 -33.36 4.00
CA ALA A 13 -2.35 -33.26 5.15
C ALA A 13 -2.42 -31.84 5.73
N THR A 14 -3.08 -31.68 6.88
CA THR A 14 -3.08 -30.44 7.66
C THR A 14 -2.89 -30.71 9.15
N ALA A 15 -2.01 -29.91 9.74
CA ALA A 15 -1.93 -29.50 11.14
C ALA A 15 -1.45 -30.53 12.19
N ALA A 16 -0.17 -30.37 12.56
CA ALA A 16 0.36 -30.79 13.85
C ALA A 16 0.22 -29.66 14.90
N ALA A 17 -0.20 -30.07 16.10
CA ALA A 17 0.15 -29.57 17.45
C ALA A 17 -0.44 -28.25 17.99
N ALA A 18 -1.40 -28.37 18.93
CA ALA A 18 -1.39 -27.78 20.29
C ALA A 18 -2.52 -28.40 21.18
N PRO A 19 -2.40 -28.42 22.53
CA PRO A 19 -2.90 -29.54 23.34
C PRO A 19 -4.15 -29.30 24.22
N ALA A 20 -4.80 -30.43 24.53
CA ALA A 20 -5.43 -30.88 25.78
C ALA A 20 -6.49 -30.02 26.51
N ALA A 21 -7.74 -30.46 26.37
CA ALA A 21 -8.83 -30.28 27.33
C ALA A 21 -8.99 -31.56 28.18
N VAL A 22 -9.27 -31.41 29.48
CA VAL A 22 -9.64 -32.50 30.41
C VAL A 22 -10.87 -32.05 31.22
N PRO A 23 -11.79 -32.97 31.56
CA PRO A 23 -13.22 -32.68 31.68
C PRO A 23 -13.75 -32.63 33.12
N SER A 24 -15.01 -32.22 33.22
CA SER A 24 -15.89 -32.25 34.40
C SER A 24 -16.07 -33.64 35.00
N PRO A 25 -16.50 -33.71 36.28
CA PRO A 25 -17.58 -34.62 36.62
C PRO A 25 -18.70 -33.98 37.47
N SER A 26 -19.84 -34.67 37.40
CA SER A 26 -21.15 -34.48 38.03
C SER A 26 -21.17 -34.73 39.55
N VAL A 27 -22.21 -34.23 40.24
CA VAL A 27 -23.33 -35.00 40.84
C VAL A 27 -24.25 -34.05 41.64
N SER A 28 -25.55 -34.22 41.43
CA SER A 28 -26.70 -33.65 42.14
C SER A 28 -26.98 -34.33 43.49
N GLU A 29 -27.42 -33.59 44.52
CA GLU A 29 -28.78 -33.69 45.10
C GLU A 29 -28.99 -32.83 46.36
N ALA A 30 -30.24 -32.32 46.46
CA ALA A 30 -31.02 -32.00 47.66
C ALA A 30 -30.66 -30.78 48.55
N GLY A 31 -31.35 -29.66 48.27
CA GLY A 31 -32.39 -29.12 49.16
C GLY A 31 -31.98 -28.32 50.40
N ALA A 32 -32.11 -26.99 50.34
CA ALA A 32 -32.71 -26.18 51.40
C ALA A 32 -32.90 -24.72 50.96
N SER A 33 -34.11 -24.24 51.19
CA SER A 33 -34.52 -22.83 51.26
C SER A 33 -33.44 -21.90 51.84
N ALA A 34 -33.09 -20.85 51.10
CA ALA A 34 -32.81 -19.52 51.66
C ALA A 34 -32.64 -18.52 50.52
N ALA A 35 -33.42 -17.45 50.56
CA ALA A 35 -33.27 -16.25 49.75
C ALA A 35 -31.83 -15.71 49.81
N ALA A 36 -31.25 -15.45 48.64
CA ALA A 36 -30.03 -14.68 48.46
C ALA A 36 -30.37 -13.22 48.10
N PRO A 37 -29.50 -12.26 48.47
CA PRO A 37 -29.91 -11.03 49.11
C PRO A 37 -30.22 -9.90 48.13
N ALA A 38 -31.08 -9.00 48.61
CA ALA A 38 -31.33 -7.69 48.05
C ALA A 38 -30.02 -6.96 47.74
N ALA A 39 -30.00 -6.35 46.56
CA ALA A 39 -28.98 -5.42 46.11
C ALA A 39 -28.66 -4.40 47.21
N SER A 40 -27.39 -4.39 47.59
CA SER A 40 -26.77 -3.40 48.47
C SER A 40 -27.11 -1.99 48.02
N GLY A 41 -27.60 -1.18 48.96
CA GLY A 41 -28.06 0.18 48.78
C GLY A 41 -26.97 1.20 48.40
N PRO A 42 -27.33 2.49 48.32
CA PRO A 42 -26.46 3.55 47.81
C PRO A 42 -25.18 3.70 48.65
N THR A 43 -24.08 3.98 47.96
CA THR A 43 -22.75 4.21 48.52
C THR A 43 -22.74 5.38 49.51
N PRO A 44 -21.90 5.33 50.56
CA PRO A 44 -21.95 6.27 51.69
C PRO A 44 -21.72 7.74 51.32
N LEU A 45 -21.00 8.03 50.22
CA LEU A 45 -20.80 9.40 49.73
C LEU A 45 -22.03 10.01 49.08
N VAL A 46 -22.94 9.20 48.53
CA VAL A 46 -24.21 9.68 47.96
C VAL A 46 -25.18 10.00 49.10
N ASN A 47 -25.21 9.16 50.13
CA ASN A 47 -26.01 9.38 51.33
C ASN A 47 -25.53 10.58 52.16
N GLU A 48 -24.24 10.89 52.17
CA GLU A 48 -23.72 12.07 52.89
C GLU A 48 -24.09 13.39 52.18
N ILE A 49 -24.20 13.37 50.86
CA ILE A 49 -24.66 14.53 50.06
C ILE A 49 -26.18 14.67 50.13
N GLU A 50 -26.94 13.57 50.08
CA GLU A 50 -28.39 13.57 50.34
C GLU A 50 -28.70 14.06 51.76
N ASN A 51 -28.01 13.55 52.78
CA ASN A 51 -28.20 13.98 54.17
C ASN A 51 -27.68 15.40 54.46
N PHE A 52 -26.74 15.93 53.68
CA PHE A 52 -26.31 17.32 53.79
C PHE A 52 -27.35 18.30 53.21
N PHE A 53 -28.08 17.88 52.16
CA PHE A 53 -29.19 18.65 51.60
C PHE A 53 -30.51 18.49 52.39
N ASP A 54 -30.81 17.29 52.89
CA ASP A 54 -32.02 17.03 53.68
C ASP A 54 -31.89 17.45 55.16
N GLY A 55 -30.68 17.39 55.72
CA GLY A 55 -30.46 17.48 57.17
C GLY A 55 -30.28 18.88 57.77
N LYS A 56 -30.38 19.97 56.99
CA LYS A 56 -30.13 21.33 57.51
C LYS A 56 -31.00 22.46 56.97
N LEU A 57 -32.17 22.14 56.42
CA LEU A 57 -33.20 23.14 56.07
C LEU A 57 -34.55 22.90 56.77
N THR A 58 -34.74 21.76 57.44
CA THR A 58 -35.97 21.37 58.18
C THR A 58 -35.96 21.87 59.63
N GLY A 59 -35.57 23.13 59.83
CA GLY A 59 -35.43 23.74 61.16
C GLY A 59 -35.86 25.19 61.25
N ASN A 60 -36.57 25.74 60.26
CA ASN A 60 -37.25 27.04 60.34
C ASN A 60 -38.50 27.02 59.46
N SER A 61 -39.65 27.33 60.08
CA SER A 61 -41.04 27.14 59.63
C SER A 61 -41.50 27.98 58.43
N ILE A 62 -40.66 28.21 57.42
CA ILE A 62 -40.97 28.99 56.22
C ILE A 62 -40.70 28.19 54.95
N LEU A 63 -39.89 27.13 55.00
CA LEU A 63 -39.48 26.36 53.81
C LEU A 63 -40.39 25.15 53.49
N ASP A 64 -41.17 24.65 54.46
CA ASP A 64 -42.10 23.52 54.30
C ASP A 64 -43.55 23.93 53.98
N PHE A 65 -43.77 25.20 53.62
CA PHE A 65 -45.12 25.69 53.30
C PHE A 65 -45.56 25.11 51.94
N ARG A 66 -46.51 24.18 51.98
CA ARG A 66 -47.10 23.57 50.78
C ARG A 66 -47.99 24.59 50.07
N LEU A 67 -47.56 25.10 48.92
CA LEU A 67 -48.37 26.03 48.13
C LEU A 67 -49.50 25.29 47.37
N PHE A 68 -49.23 24.10 46.81
CA PHE A 68 -50.21 23.19 46.17
C PHE A 68 -49.66 21.75 46.11
N ALA A 69 -50.45 20.77 46.59
CA ALA A 69 -50.16 19.32 46.59
C ALA A 69 -48.77 18.93 47.13
N ASP A 70 -47.81 18.66 46.24
CA ASP A 70 -46.48 18.07 46.52
C ASP A 70 -45.31 19.07 46.35
N PHE A 71 -45.59 20.35 46.07
CA PHE A 71 -44.55 21.36 45.88
C PHE A 71 -44.21 22.13 47.15
N THR A 72 -42.97 21.97 47.63
CA THR A 72 -42.39 22.65 48.79
C THR A 72 -41.62 23.92 48.37
N ILE A 73 -41.56 24.96 49.21
CA ILE A 73 -40.74 26.17 48.94
C ILE A 73 -39.26 25.81 48.76
N GLY A 74 -38.80 24.77 49.47
CA GLY A 74 -37.50 24.14 49.26
C GLY A 74 -37.26 23.67 47.82
N ASN A 75 -38.25 23.08 47.15
CA ASN A 75 -38.12 22.63 45.75
C ASN A 75 -37.99 23.82 44.80
N LEU A 76 -38.73 24.91 45.07
CA LEU A 76 -38.65 26.14 44.28
C LEU A 76 -37.26 26.79 44.39
N ILE A 77 -36.68 26.79 45.59
CA ILE A 77 -35.32 27.27 45.84
C ILE A 77 -34.28 26.35 45.18
N GLY A 78 -34.46 25.03 45.25
CA GLY A 78 -33.59 24.06 44.59
C GLY A 78 -33.55 24.24 43.08
N VAL A 79 -34.71 24.40 42.43
CA VAL A 79 -34.80 24.70 40.99
C VAL A 79 -34.14 26.04 40.66
N LEU A 80 -34.32 27.06 41.50
CA LEU A 80 -33.67 28.36 41.32
C LEU A 80 -32.13 28.24 41.41
N ILE A 81 -31.61 27.45 42.36
CA ILE A 81 -30.16 27.21 42.50
C ILE A 81 -29.63 26.50 41.26
N ILE A 82 -30.31 25.44 40.79
CA ILE A 82 -29.91 24.72 39.57
C ILE A 82 -29.92 25.66 38.36
N ALA A 83 -30.95 26.49 38.22
CA ALA A 83 -31.04 27.47 37.13
C ALA A 83 -29.90 28.49 37.18
N VAL A 84 -29.53 28.98 38.38
CA VAL A 84 -28.38 29.88 38.56
C VAL A 84 -27.07 29.18 38.21
N VAL A 85 -26.87 27.93 38.66
CA VAL A 85 -25.67 27.13 38.32
C VAL A 85 -25.56 26.93 36.81
N VAL A 86 -26.64 26.51 36.16
CA VAL A 86 -26.73 26.33 34.70
C VAL A 86 -26.42 27.64 33.98
N PHE A 87 -26.99 28.77 34.41
CA PHE A 87 -26.73 30.09 33.84
C PHE A 87 -25.26 30.51 33.96
N VAL A 88 -24.65 30.29 35.13
CA VAL A 88 -23.22 30.55 35.36
C VAL A 88 -22.36 29.66 34.46
N LEU A 89 -22.67 28.37 34.36
CA LEU A 89 -21.97 27.40 33.52
C LEU A 89 -22.02 27.81 32.04
N ILE A 90 -23.21 28.19 31.55
CA ILE A 90 -23.41 28.70 30.19
C ILE A 90 -22.50 29.91 29.93
N LYS A 91 -22.44 30.87 30.86
CA LYS A 91 -21.56 32.05 30.71
C LYS A 91 -20.08 31.69 30.70
N ILE A 92 -19.65 30.77 31.56
CA ILE A 92 -18.25 30.32 31.62
C ILE A 92 -17.86 29.61 30.31
N VAL A 93 -18.64 28.60 29.91
CA VAL A 93 -18.39 27.82 28.69
C VAL A 93 -18.45 28.71 27.44
N SER A 94 -19.46 29.57 27.33
CA SER A 94 -19.58 30.51 26.20
C SER A 94 -18.38 31.45 26.11
N ARG A 95 -17.86 31.94 27.24
CA ARG A 95 -16.64 32.77 27.24
C ARG A 95 -15.40 31.98 26.85
N LEU A 96 -15.24 30.74 27.34
CA LEU A 96 -14.09 29.89 27.04
C LEU A 96 -14.05 29.54 25.55
N ILE A 97 -15.19 29.11 24.98
CA ILE A 97 -15.29 28.81 23.55
C ILE A 97 -15.00 30.07 22.72
N ARG A 98 -15.63 31.20 23.04
CA ARG A 98 -15.39 32.47 22.33
C ARG A 98 -13.93 32.93 22.44
N ARG A 99 -13.28 32.77 23.59
CA ARG A 99 -11.86 33.12 23.77
C ARG A 99 -10.90 32.16 23.07
N GLY A 100 -11.20 30.86 23.07
CA GLY A 100 -10.33 29.84 22.50
C GLY A 100 -10.41 29.72 20.98
N LEU A 101 -11.60 29.98 20.40
CA LEU A 101 -11.83 29.89 18.95
C LEU A 101 -11.75 31.24 18.23
N SER A 102 -11.80 32.37 18.94
CA SER A 102 -11.67 33.70 18.32
C SER A 102 -10.31 33.84 17.65
N GLY A 103 -10.30 33.93 16.32
CA GLY A 103 -9.12 34.09 15.48
C GLY A 103 -8.67 32.84 14.71
N LYS A 104 -9.25 31.66 14.95
CA LYS A 104 -8.89 30.41 14.23
C LYS A 104 -10.01 29.83 13.36
N ILE A 105 -11.24 30.28 13.55
CA ILE A 105 -12.45 29.75 12.91
C ILE A 105 -13.40 30.91 12.56
N ASP A 106 -14.14 30.79 11.47
CA ASP A 106 -15.19 31.75 11.08
C ASP A 106 -16.19 32.00 12.21
N ALA A 107 -16.56 33.27 12.40
CA ALA A 107 -17.49 33.71 13.44
C ALA A 107 -18.84 32.94 13.43
N LYS A 108 -19.28 32.47 12.26
CA LYS A 108 -20.52 31.71 12.07
C LYS A 108 -20.47 30.32 12.72
N ASN A 109 -19.33 29.63 12.64
CA ASN A 109 -19.16 28.29 13.21
C ASN A 109 -18.98 28.36 14.74
N ILE A 110 -18.41 29.47 15.24
CA ILE A 110 -18.30 29.73 16.69
C ILE A 110 -19.69 29.89 17.31
N ASP A 111 -20.57 30.69 16.68
CA ASP A 111 -21.92 30.91 17.22
C ASP A 111 -22.78 29.64 17.18
N GLY A 112 -22.66 28.83 16.11
CA GLY A 112 -23.29 27.50 16.03
C GLY A 112 -22.81 26.54 17.13
N THR A 113 -21.50 26.48 17.37
CA THR A 113 -20.90 25.63 18.41
C THR A 113 -21.33 26.06 19.81
N VAL A 114 -21.36 27.37 20.08
CA VAL A 114 -21.83 27.91 21.37
C VAL A 114 -23.30 27.60 21.58
N LYS A 115 -24.15 27.77 20.57
CA LYS A 115 -25.59 27.45 20.67
C LYS A 115 -25.84 25.98 20.97
N LEU A 116 -25.11 25.08 20.31
CA LEU A 116 -25.20 23.64 20.57
C LEU A 116 -24.77 23.30 22.00
N ALA A 117 -23.62 23.82 22.44
CA ALA A 117 -23.13 23.61 23.80
C ALA A 117 -24.11 24.16 24.85
N CYS A 118 -24.67 25.36 24.64
CA CYS A 118 -25.70 25.92 25.52
C CYS A 118 -26.96 25.05 25.55
N GLY A 119 -27.42 24.54 24.41
CA GLY A 119 -28.58 23.65 24.34
C GLY A 119 -28.39 22.37 25.15
N VAL A 120 -27.21 21.74 25.07
CA VAL A 120 -26.87 20.55 25.86
C VAL A 120 -26.83 20.86 27.36
N ILE A 121 -26.22 21.99 27.76
CA ILE A 121 -26.15 22.39 29.18
C ILE A 121 -27.54 22.69 29.74
N ILE A 122 -28.41 23.35 28.97
CA ILE A 122 -29.80 23.61 29.36
C ILE A 122 -30.57 22.29 29.49
N PHE A 123 -30.41 21.37 28.53
CA PHE A 123 -31.05 20.06 28.56
C PHE A 123 -30.64 19.26 29.81
N LEU A 124 -29.34 19.21 30.12
CA LEU A 124 -28.84 18.58 31.35
C LEU A 124 -29.34 19.28 32.61
N GLY A 125 -29.46 20.61 32.59
CA GLY A 125 -30.04 21.40 33.68
C GLY A 125 -31.51 21.07 33.95
N ILE A 126 -32.31 20.92 32.89
CA ILE A 126 -33.73 20.51 32.98
C ILE A 126 -33.84 19.09 33.52
N LEU A 127 -33.01 18.16 33.05
CA LEU A 127 -32.96 16.80 33.58
C LEU A 127 -32.58 16.79 35.06
N GLY A 128 -31.58 17.57 35.47
CA GLY A 128 -31.17 17.69 36.87
C GLY A 128 -32.22 18.34 37.78
N ALA A 129 -33.05 19.24 37.25
CA ALA A 129 -34.16 19.86 37.98
C ALA A 129 -35.42 18.97 38.05
N SER A 130 -35.48 17.88 37.29
CA SER A 130 -36.67 17.03 37.20
C SER A 130 -37.14 16.37 38.50
N PRO A 131 -36.25 15.89 39.40
CA PRO A 131 -36.71 15.24 40.64
C PRO A 131 -37.46 16.22 41.56
N LEU A 132 -37.07 17.50 41.54
CA LEU A 132 -37.71 18.59 42.31
C LEU A 132 -39.08 18.98 41.76
N LEU A 133 -39.35 18.67 40.49
CA LEU A 133 -40.61 18.97 39.81
C LEU A 133 -41.58 17.78 39.79
N HIS A 134 -41.19 16.62 40.34
CA HIS A 134 -41.97 15.37 40.30
C HIS A 134 -42.40 14.94 38.89
N ILE A 135 -41.64 15.31 37.86
CA ILE A 135 -41.87 14.89 36.47
C ILE A 135 -41.03 13.65 36.20
N ASP A 136 -41.69 12.57 35.77
CA ASP A 136 -40.99 11.33 35.41
C ASP A 136 -40.40 11.40 33.99
N PHE A 137 -39.08 11.58 33.91
CA PHE A 137 -38.32 11.53 32.66
C PHE A 137 -37.56 10.20 32.46
N ASN A 138 -37.89 9.13 33.20
CA ASN A 138 -37.20 7.85 33.08
C ASN A 138 -37.16 7.32 31.64
N GLY A 139 -38.26 7.46 30.89
CA GLY A 139 -38.31 7.08 29.47
C GLY A 139 -37.36 7.90 28.59
N LEU A 140 -37.22 9.20 28.86
CA LEU A 140 -36.28 10.08 28.16
C LEU A 140 -34.83 9.78 28.54
N LEU A 141 -34.59 9.37 29.79
CA LEU A 141 -33.28 8.97 30.29
C LEU A 141 -32.80 7.67 29.63
N VAL A 142 -33.70 6.68 29.48
CA VAL A 142 -33.42 5.43 28.76
C VAL A 142 -33.12 5.71 27.29
N ALA A 143 -33.98 6.48 26.61
CA ALA A 143 -33.77 6.86 25.22
C ALA A 143 -32.46 7.67 25.03
N GLY A 144 -32.19 8.62 25.93
CA GLY A 144 -30.96 9.41 25.96
C GLY A 144 -29.72 8.56 26.22
N GLY A 145 -29.82 7.53 27.07
CA GLY A 145 -28.77 6.56 27.33
C GLY A 145 -28.38 5.76 26.08
N VAL A 146 -29.37 5.25 25.33
CA VAL A 146 -29.13 4.54 24.07
C VAL A 146 -28.47 5.44 23.03
N VAL A 147 -28.97 6.68 22.87
CA VAL A 147 -28.37 7.67 21.96
C VAL A 147 -26.95 8.02 22.41
N GLY A 148 -26.71 8.18 23.72
CA GLY A 148 -25.40 8.45 24.29
C GLY A 148 -24.38 7.36 24.00
N ILE A 149 -24.78 6.09 24.12
CA ILE A 149 -23.93 4.93 23.76
C ILE A 149 -23.59 4.98 22.27
N ALA A 150 -24.57 5.21 21.39
CA ALA A 150 -24.33 5.29 19.95
C ALA A 150 -23.36 6.43 19.58
N VAL A 151 -23.53 7.62 20.17
CA VAL A 151 -22.62 8.77 19.99
C VAL A 151 -21.23 8.47 20.56
N GLY A 152 -21.15 7.77 21.69
CA GLY A 152 -19.90 7.33 22.30
C GLY A 152 -19.10 6.40 21.39
N PHE A 153 -19.75 5.38 20.82
CA PHE A 153 -19.14 4.49 19.83
C PHE A 153 -18.70 5.25 18.57
N ALA A 154 -19.53 6.15 18.05
CA ALA A 154 -19.18 6.97 16.91
C ALA A 154 -17.96 7.88 17.17
N SER A 155 -17.78 8.33 18.42
CA SER A 155 -16.71 9.25 18.81
C SER A 155 -15.44 8.55 19.33
N GLN A 156 -15.46 7.21 19.45
CA GLN A 156 -14.39 6.42 20.06
C GLN A 156 -13.02 6.71 19.41
N ASN A 157 -12.95 6.74 18.08
CA ASN A 157 -11.71 6.99 17.36
C ASN A 157 -11.17 8.41 17.59
N THR A 158 -12.04 9.41 17.61
CA THR A 158 -11.62 10.80 17.86
C THR A 158 -11.09 10.96 19.28
N LEU A 159 -11.77 10.36 20.27
CA LEU A 159 -11.34 10.39 21.66
C LEU A 159 -10.01 9.64 21.86
N SER A 160 -9.85 8.48 21.24
CA SER A 160 -8.60 7.70 21.29
C SER A 160 -7.42 8.50 20.73
N ASN A 161 -7.59 9.14 19.57
CA ASN A 161 -6.55 10.01 18.99
C ASN A 161 -6.24 11.23 19.86
N PHE A 162 -7.24 11.81 20.51
CA PHE A 162 -7.06 12.93 21.43
C PHE A 162 -6.22 12.54 22.65
N ILE A 163 -6.58 11.43 23.30
CA ILE A 163 -5.85 10.92 24.47
C ILE A 163 -4.41 10.57 24.08
N ALA A 164 -4.23 9.86 22.96
CA ALA A 164 -2.90 9.54 22.43
C ALA A 164 -2.08 10.81 22.14
N GLY A 165 -2.69 11.85 21.58
CA GLY A 165 -2.03 13.14 21.36
C GLY A 165 -1.54 13.80 22.64
N ILE A 166 -2.34 13.80 23.70
CA ILE A 166 -1.94 14.32 25.01
C ILE A 166 -0.76 13.52 25.57
N LEU A 167 -0.83 12.18 25.52
CA LEU A 167 0.25 11.32 26.00
C LEU A 167 1.55 11.55 25.22
N LEU A 168 1.49 11.64 23.88
CA LEU A 168 2.65 11.97 23.06
C LEU A 168 3.27 13.33 23.43
N MET A 169 2.47 14.32 23.83
CA MET A 169 2.98 15.62 24.25
C MET A 169 3.59 15.62 25.66
N ILE A 170 3.09 14.78 26.56
CA ILE A 170 3.55 14.66 27.95
C ILE A 170 4.81 13.79 28.02
N GLU A 171 4.73 12.56 27.50
CA GLU A 171 5.81 11.57 27.55
C GLU A 171 6.92 11.89 26.55
N ARG A 172 6.58 12.59 25.46
CA ARG A 172 7.50 12.96 24.37
C ARG A 172 8.41 11.82 23.90
N PRO A 173 7.87 10.65 23.53
CA PRO A 173 8.68 9.57 22.96
C PRO A 173 9.27 9.96 21.58
N ILE A 174 8.67 10.94 20.90
CA ILE A 174 9.15 11.53 19.65
C ILE A 174 9.16 13.06 19.76
N GLY A 175 10.25 13.68 19.31
CA GLY A 175 10.44 15.12 19.22
C GLY A 175 10.07 15.68 17.85
N ILE A 176 9.78 16.99 17.80
CA ILE A 176 9.68 17.71 16.53
C ILE A 176 11.10 17.81 15.93
N GLY A 177 11.25 17.39 14.68
CA GLY A 177 12.54 17.31 13.98
C GLY A 177 13.21 15.94 14.04
N ASP A 178 12.68 14.99 14.82
CA ASP A 178 13.24 13.64 14.89
C ASP A 178 12.99 12.88 13.58
N GLU A 179 14.03 12.20 13.09
CA GLU A 179 13.95 11.21 12.01
C GLU A 179 13.46 9.89 12.59
N ILE A 180 12.32 9.42 12.10
CA ILE A 180 11.65 8.24 12.63
C ILE A 180 11.14 7.36 11.49
N ASN A 181 11.08 6.05 11.77
CA ASN A 181 10.31 5.10 10.97
C ASN A 181 9.09 4.65 11.79
N ILE A 182 7.89 4.94 11.28
CA ILE A 182 6.61 4.55 11.87
C ILE A 182 5.77 3.85 10.80
N ALA A 183 5.32 2.63 11.10
CA ALA A 183 4.43 1.86 10.23
C ALA A 183 4.94 1.71 8.77
N GLY A 184 6.27 1.67 8.59
CA GLY A 184 6.91 1.56 7.28
C GLY A 184 7.12 2.89 6.55
N PHE A 185 6.70 4.01 7.13
CA PHE A 185 6.98 5.35 6.60
C PHE A 185 8.17 5.96 7.33
N GLU A 186 9.16 6.40 6.56
CA GLU A 186 10.36 7.07 7.07
C GLU A 186 10.30 8.57 6.78
N GLY A 187 10.66 9.37 7.77
CA GLY A 187 10.69 10.83 7.61
C GLY A 187 10.91 11.58 8.92
N TYR A 188 10.76 12.90 8.84
CA TYR A 188 10.98 13.83 9.94
C TYR A 188 9.65 14.27 10.55
N VAL A 189 9.55 14.30 11.88
CA VAL A 189 8.37 14.83 12.56
C VAL A 189 8.29 16.34 12.38
N GLU A 190 7.26 16.82 11.70
CA GLU A 190 7.06 18.26 11.49
C GLU A 190 6.26 18.88 12.64
N THR A 191 5.16 18.24 13.04
CA THR A 191 4.29 18.77 14.10
C THR A 191 3.46 17.66 14.73
N ILE A 192 3.35 17.69 16.06
CA ILE A 192 2.44 16.83 16.82
C ILE A 192 1.21 17.67 17.20
N SER A 193 0.05 17.34 16.65
CA SER A 193 -1.23 18.00 16.99
C SER A 193 -2.06 17.13 17.94
N LEU A 194 -3.19 17.65 18.43
CA LEU A 194 -4.07 16.95 19.36
C LEU A 194 -4.62 15.61 18.82
N LEU A 195 -4.94 15.53 17.52
CA LEU A 195 -5.57 14.35 16.91
C LEU A 195 -4.66 13.58 15.94
N SER A 196 -3.58 14.20 15.49
CA SER A 196 -2.71 13.63 14.44
C SER A 196 -1.31 14.23 14.49
N THR A 197 -0.33 13.44 14.05
CA THR A 197 1.05 13.85 13.83
C THR A 197 1.31 14.02 12.34
N LYS A 198 2.04 15.06 11.97
CA LYS A 198 2.53 15.28 10.61
C LYS A 198 3.99 14.86 10.51
N ILE A 199 4.29 14.07 9.49
CA ILE A 199 5.63 13.58 9.17
C ILE A 199 5.94 14.02 7.74
N LYS A 200 7.12 14.58 7.53
CA LYS A 200 7.64 14.89 6.20
C LYS A 200 8.53 13.75 5.72
N THR A 201 8.13 13.07 4.66
CA THR A 201 8.93 11.97 4.06
C THR A 201 10.17 12.52 3.36
N TYR A 202 11.15 11.66 3.04
CA TYR A 202 12.32 12.07 2.25
C TYR A 202 11.95 12.52 0.83
N ASP A 203 10.83 12.03 0.29
CA ASP A 203 10.29 12.44 -1.01
C ASP A 203 9.68 13.85 -0.98
N GLY A 204 9.54 14.44 0.22
CA GLY A 204 9.02 15.79 0.42
C GLY A 204 7.52 15.86 0.70
N ASP A 205 6.83 14.72 0.77
CA ASP A 205 5.40 14.65 1.06
C ASP A 205 5.11 14.86 2.56
N ILE A 206 3.97 15.48 2.87
CA ILE A 206 3.48 15.64 4.24
C ILE A 206 2.45 14.55 4.54
N LEU A 207 2.88 13.53 5.26
CA LEU A 207 2.05 12.43 5.74
C LEU A 207 1.38 12.81 7.07
N ARG A 208 0.06 12.62 7.16
CA ARG A 208 -0.72 12.85 8.39
C ARG A 208 -1.18 11.53 8.99
N ILE A 209 -0.65 11.19 10.16
CA ILE A 209 -0.94 9.94 10.85
C ILE A 209 -1.81 10.22 12.09
N PRO A 210 -2.92 9.49 12.32
CA PRO A 210 -3.68 9.57 13.56
C PRO A 210 -2.80 9.24 14.78
N ASN A 211 -2.94 10.00 15.86
CA ASN A 211 -2.08 9.84 17.05
C ASN A 211 -2.22 8.46 17.71
N SER A 212 -3.40 7.86 17.68
CA SER A 212 -3.64 6.50 18.20
C SER A 212 -2.78 5.47 17.47
N THR A 213 -2.61 5.62 16.15
CA THR A 213 -1.71 4.79 15.34
C THR A 213 -0.25 5.04 15.69
N VAL A 214 0.15 6.31 15.84
CA VAL A 214 1.53 6.67 16.25
C VAL A 214 1.88 6.06 17.60
N PHE A 215 0.97 6.14 18.57
CA PHE A 215 1.20 5.65 19.92
C PHE A 215 1.19 4.12 20.04
N SER A 216 0.43 3.43 19.19
CA SER A 216 0.36 1.96 19.18
C SER A 216 1.36 1.29 18.25
N ALA A 217 1.92 2.03 17.29
CA ALA A 217 2.93 1.52 16.37
C ALA A 217 4.30 1.36 17.05
N GLN A 218 5.10 0.43 16.52
CA GLN A 218 6.52 0.37 16.86
C GLN A 218 7.22 1.58 16.24
N ILE A 219 7.79 2.43 17.10
CA ILE A 219 8.52 3.63 16.68
C ILE A 219 10.00 3.30 16.69
N THR A 220 10.65 3.39 15.53
CA THR A 220 12.11 3.31 15.45
C THR A 220 12.66 4.72 15.34
N ASN A 221 13.31 5.20 16.39
CA ASN A 221 14.01 6.49 16.35
C ASN A 221 15.40 6.30 15.71
N LEU A 222 15.65 7.05 14.63
CA LEU A 222 16.89 6.95 13.85
C LEU A 222 17.96 7.94 14.33
N VAL A 223 17.61 8.91 15.17
CA VAL A 223 18.48 10.02 15.62
C VAL A 223 18.97 9.87 17.06
N THR A 224 18.19 9.23 17.95
CA THR A 224 18.54 9.18 19.40
C THR A 224 19.90 8.55 19.65
N ASN A 225 20.32 7.61 18.80
CA ASN A 225 21.64 7.01 18.94
C ASN A 225 22.70 7.87 18.24
N VAL A 226 23.82 8.14 18.92
CA VAL A 226 24.93 8.96 18.40
C VAL A 226 25.58 8.30 17.17
N ALA A 227 25.56 6.97 17.12
CA ALA A 227 26.09 6.18 16.02
C ALA A 227 25.04 5.21 15.45
N ARG A 228 24.97 5.12 14.13
CA ARG A 228 24.20 4.10 13.40
C ARG A 228 25.13 3.10 12.73
N ARG A 229 24.71 1.83 12.77
CA ARG A 229 25.35 0.75 12.03
C ARG A 229 24.77 0.65 10.62
N PHE A 230 25.60 0.41 9.64
CA PHE A 230 25.19 -0.07 8.32
C PHE A 230 25.95 -1.33 7.95
N VAL A 231 25.36 -2.11 7.05
CA VAL A 231 25.85 -3.44 6.68
C VAL A 231 25.94 -3.51 5.16
N TYR A 232 27.06 -4.01 4.65
CA TYR A 232 27.20 -4.43 3.26
C TYR A 232 27.44 -5.92 3.18
N SER A 233 26.91 -6.52 2.11
CA SER A 233 27.24 -7.86 1.67
C SER A 233 28.08 -7.71 0.40
N ILE A 234 29.32 -8.18 0.42
CA ILE A 234 30.24 -8.10 -0.72
C ILE A 234 30.65 -9.52 -1.09
N ASP A 235 30.33 -9.92 -2.30
CA ASP A 235 30.74 -11.23 -2.82
C ASP A 235 32.11 -11.14 -3.52
N ILE A 236 32.96 -12.14 -3.27
CA ILE A 236 34.26 -12.31 -3.93
C ILE A 236 34.30 -13.67 -4.63
N ARG A 237 35.15 -13.83 -5.64
CA ARG A 237 35.33 -15.13 -6.32
C ARG A 237 35.91 -16.18 -5.38
N TYR A 238 35.55 -17.44 -5.60
CA TYR A 238 36.13 -18.59 -4.90
C TYR A 238 37.66 -18.74 -5.11
N THR A 239 38.18 -18.21 -6.21
CA THR A 239 39.61 -18.25 -6.53
C THR A 239 40.42 -17.18 -5.79
N ASP A 240 39.77 -16.16 -5.22
CA ASP A 240 40.43 -15.04 -4.58
C ASP A 240 40.64 -15.33 -3.08
N ASP A 241 41.71 -14.78 -2.50
CA ASP A 241 42.01 -14.94 -1.06
C ASP A 241 41.07 -14.09 -0.19
N ALA A 242 40.18 -14.76 0.54
CA ALA A 242 39.21 -14.13 1.43
C ALA A 242 39.85 -13.38 2.61
N GLU A 243 40.97 -13.87 3.15
CA GLU A 243 41.66 -13.22 4.25
C GLU A 243 42.31 -11.91 3.80
N LYS A 244 42.90 -11.92 2.59
CA LYS A 244 43.40 -10.70 1.93
C LYS A 244 42.27 -9.70 1.68
N ALA A 245 41.08 -10.16 1.26
CA ALA A 245 39.93 -9.29 1.05
C ALA A 245 39.46 -8.63 2.35
N VAL A 246 39.30 -9.39 3.42
CA VAL A 246 38.92 -8.89 4.75
C VAL A 246 39.91 -7.84 5.25
N ARG A 247 41.22 -8.08 5.07
CA ARG A 247 42.28 -7.13 5.45
C ARG A 247 42.17 -5.81 4.69
N ILE A 248 42.02 -5.85 3.37
CA ILE A 248 41.89 -4.65 2.53
C ILE A 248 40.64 -3.85 2.92
N ILE A 249 39.51 -4.52 3.13
CA ILE A 249 38.25 -3.87 3.53
C ILE A 249 38.43 -3.19 4.89
N ARG A 250 39.05 -3.87 5.87
CA ARG A 250 39.29 -3.32 7.20
C ARG A 250 40.17 -2.08 7.17
N GLU A 251 41.30 -2.16 6.46
CA GLU A 251 42.24 -1.03 6.34
C GLU A 251 41.62 0.17 5.61
N THR A 252 40.81 -0.10 4.59
CA THR A 252 40.12 0.95 3.83
C THR A 252 39.02 1.62 4.64
N ALA A 253 38.23 0.82 5.38
CA ALA A 253 37.17 1.34 6.24
C ALA A 253 37.73 2.21 7.38
N LEU A 254 38.81 1.78 8.04
CA LEU A 254 39.44 2.53 9.13
C LEU A 254 40.15 3.83 8.66
N ARG A 255 40.43 3.97 7.36
CA ARG A 255 41.00 5.20 6.80
C ARG A 255 39.95 6.28 6.60
N ASN A 256 38.66 5.92 6.51
CA ASN A 256 37.60 6.88 6.27
C ASN A 256 37.25 7.61 7.59
N PRO A 257 37.26 8.96 7.61
CA PRO A 257 37.00 9.73 8.84
C PRO A 257 35.58 9.58 9.40
N TYR A 258 34.61 9.12 8.59
CA TYR A 258 33.23 8.92 9.01
C TYR A 258 32.97 7.55 9.65
N ILE A 259 33.96 6.65 9.67
CA ILE A 259 33.85 5.34 10.32
C ILE A 259 34.42 5.41 11.73
N LEU A 260 33.66 4.91 12.69
CA LEU A 260 34.08 4.87 14.09
C LEU A 260 35.08 3.74 14.32
N THR A 261 36.14 4.03 15.06
CA THR A 261 37.09 3.04 15.58
C THR A 261 36.51 2.27 16.77
N GLU A 262 35.67 2.94 17.56
CA GLU A 262 34.91 2.36 18.67
C GLU A 262 33.44 2.77 18.52
N PRO A 263 32.49 1.84 18.33
CA PRO A 263 32.67 0.38 18.18
C PRO A 263 33.40 -0.04 16.89
N ALA A 264 34.27 -1.05 16.99
CA ALA A 264 35.12 -1.49 15.89
C ALA A 264 34.33 -2.12 14.72
N PRO A 265 34.79 -1.94 13.46
CA PRO A 265 34.30 -2.65 12.29
C PRO A 265 34.31 -4.18 12.48
N SER A 266 33.16 -4.83 12.23
CA SER A 266 33.06 -6.28 12.21
C SER A 266 32.98 -6.76 10.77
N ILE A 267 34.03 -7.44 10.31
CA ILE A 267 34.19 -7.90 8.94
C ILE A 267 34.59 -9.36 9.00
N TYR A 268 33.77 -10.23 8.41
CA TYR A 268 33.98 -11.67 8.38
C TYR A 268 33.27 -12.30 7.18
N VAL A 269 33.69 -13.51 6.82
CA VAL A 269 33.00 -14.34 5.83
C VAL A 269 31.71 -14.85 6.47
N ASN A 270 30.57 -14.50 5.89
CA ASN A 270 29.27 -14.85 6.41
C ASN A 270 28.75 -16.17 5.82
N GLU A 271 28.93 -16.36 4.51
CA GLU A 271 28.40 -17.53 3.80
C GLU A 271 29.24 -17.85 2.55
N LEU A 272 29.22 -19.11 2.14
CA LEU A 272 29.71 -19.55 0.82
C LEU A 272 28.50 -19.63 -0.12
N GLY A 273 28.33 -18.63 -0.97
CA GLY A 273 27.17 -18.50 -1.87
C GLY A 273 27.33 -19.22 -3.20
N ALA A 274 26.26 -19.28 -4.01
CA ALA A 274 26.25 -20.01 -5.28
C ALA A 274 27.30 -19.52 -6.30
N HIS A 275 27.69 -18.25 -6.25
CA HIS A 275 28.56 -17.62 -7.24
C HIS A 275 29.83 -17.00 -6.63
N GLY A 276 30.02 -17.09 -5.31
CA GLY A 276 31.15 -16.50 -4.61
C GLY A 276 31.09 -16.63 -3.09
N ILE A 277 32.14 -16.17 -2.42
CA ILE A 277 32.24 -16.11 -0.97
C ILE A 277 31.66 -14.76 -0.51
N ASN A 278 30.66 -14.80 0.36
CA ASN A 278 29.97 -13.61 0.86
C ASN A 278 30.68 -13.06 2.10
N ILE A 279 31.19 -11.83 2.00
CA ILE A 279 31.81 -11.10 3.10
C ILE A 279 30.81 -10.08 3.63
N LEU A 280 30.49 -10.18 4.92
CA LEU A 280 29.61 -9.24 5.60
C LEU A 280 30.43 -8.18 6.32
N VAL A 281 30.15 -6.92 5.97
CA VAL A 281 30.88 -5.74 6.43
C VAL A 281 29.94 -4.90 7.29
N LYS A 282 30.14 -4.90 8.60
CA LYS A 282 29.36 -4.13 9.57
C LYS A 282 30.17 -2.94 10.07
N LEU A 283 29.71 -1.74 9.75
CA LEU A 283 30.40 -0.48 10.05
C LEU A 283 29.48 0.45 10.85
N TRP A 284 30.08 1.27 11.69
CA TRP A 284 29.39 2.28 12.48
C TRP A 284 29.84 3.67 12.07
N SER A 285 28.89 4.59 11.97
CA SER A 285 29.14 5.99 11.62
C SER A 285 28.21 6.90 12.44
N PRO A 286 28.63 8.15 12.74
CA PRO A 286 27.76 9.12 13.39
C PRO A 286 26.45 9.31 12.62
N SER A 287 25.31 9.36 13.32
CA SER A 287 23.99 9.37 12.70
C SER A 287 23.78 10.54 11.73
N GLN A 288 24.43 11.69 11.97
CA GLN A 288 24.37 12.89 11.12
C GLN A 288 24.98 12.69 9.73
N TYR A 289 26.06 11.90 9.62
CA TYR A 289 26.79 11.66 8.37
C TYR A 289 26.56 10.24 7.85
N TRP A 290 25.65 9.49 8.47
CA TRP A 290 25.47 8.06 8.21
C TRP A 290 25.16 7.76 6.75
N TRP A 291 24.33 8.60 6.09
CA TRP A 291 23.97 8.42 4.69
C TRP A 291 25.15 8.67 3.75
N ASP A 292 25.87 9.76 3.95
CA ASP A 292 27.04 10.12 3.15
C ASP A 292 28.15 9.06 3.31
N ALA A 293 28.42 8.65 4.55
CA ALA A 293 29.35 7.56 4.85
C ALA A 293 28.94 6.25 4.17
N LYS A 294 27.64 5.93 4.18
CA LYS A 294 27.11 4.71 3.55
C LYS A 294 27.27 4.73 2.03
N ILE A 295 27.24 5.88 1.36
CA ILE A 295 27.44 5.94 -0.09
C ILE A 295 28.93 5.92 -0.43
N GLU A 296 29.72 6.77 0.24
CA GLU A 296 31.13 6.96 -0.05
C GLU A 296 31.97 5.72 0.24
N VAL A 297 31.72 5.05 1.38
CA VAL A 297 32.49 3.89 1.81
C VAL A 297 32.31 2.73 0.84
N LEU A 298 31.09 2.49 0.34
CA LEU A 298 30.84 1.40 -0.61
C LEU A 298 31.69 1.55 -1.88
N TRP A 299 31.74 2.76 -2.45
CA TRP A 299 32.52 3.04 -3.65
C TRP A 299 34.03 2.95 -3.40
N THR A 300 34.48 3.40 -2.22
CA THR A 300 35.88 3.35 -1.83
C THR A 300 36.34 1.91 -1.61
N LEU A 301 35.50 1.07 -0.98
CA LEU A 301 35.74 -0.37 -0.82
C LEU A 301 35.84 -1.08 -2.17
N PHE A 302 34.92 -0.80 -3.10
CA PHE A 302 34.96 -1.36 -4.45
C PHE A 302 36.29 -1.07 -5.16
N LYS A 303 36.74 0.18 -5.14
CA LYS A 303 38.03 0.59 -5.73
C LYS A 303 39.22 -0.08 -5.05
N ALA A 304 39.21 -0.19 -3.73
CA ALA A 304 40.29 -0.80 -2.96
C ALA A 304 40.42 -2.30 -3.24
N LEU A 305 39.29 -3.03 -3.30
CA LEU A 305 39.26 -4.44 -3.64
C LEU A 305 39.84 -4.70 -5.04
N ARG A 306 39.41 -3.93 -6.05
CA ARG A 306 39.96 -4.04 -7.41
C ARG A 306 41.46 -3.74 -7.48
N LYS A 307 41.93 -2.70 -6.77
CA LYS A 307 43.37 -2.40 -6.68
C LYS A 307 44.16 -3.52 -6.00
N GLY A 308 43.53 -4.26 -5.08
CA GLY A 308 44.09 -5.43 -4.42
C GLY A 308 44.13 -6.69 -5.28
N GLY A 309 43.58 -6.66 -6.51
CA GLY A 309 43.47 -7.81 -7.40
C GLY A 309 42.31 -8.75 -7.07
N ILE A 310 41.35 -8.30 -6.26
CA ILE A 310 40.12 -9.04 -5.93
C ILE A 310 39.02 -8.52 -6.84
N ASP A 311 38.33 -9.42 -7.53
CA ASP A 311 37.27 -9.06 -8.45
C ASP A 311 35.92 -9.55 -7.94
N ILE A 312 34.86 -8.88 -8.38
CA ILE A 312 33.50 -9.24 -8.00
C ILE A 312 32.99 -10.28 -9.00
N PRO A 313 32.50 -11.45 -8.53
CA PRO A 313 31.99 -12.48 -9.41
C PRO A 313 30.75 -12.01 -10.15
N PHE A 314 30.66 -12.34 -11.44
CA PHE A 314 29.38 -12.40 -12.12
C PHE A 314 28.63 -13.67 -11.71
N ASN A 315 27.34 -13.75 -12.06
CA ASN A 315 26.59 -14.98 -11.93
C ASN A 315 27.32 -16.12 -12.68
N GLN A 316 27.63 -17.20 -11.96
CA GLN A 316 28.35 -18.35 -12.50
C GLN A 316 27.37 -19.46 -12.84
N LEU A 317 27.43 -19.95 -14.08
CA LEU A 317 26.67 -21.10 -14.57
C LEU A 317 27.64 -22.14 -15.10
N THR A 318 27.58 -23.35 -14.55
CA THR A 318 28.28 -24.51 -15.11
C THR A 318 27.33 -25.23 -16.05
N LEU A 319 27.65 -25.22 -17.34
CA LEU A 319 26.93 -25.96 -18.37
C LEU A 319 27.55 -27.35 -18.50
N TRP A 320 26.75 -28.39 -18.28
CA TRP A 320 27.13 -29.78 -18.50
C TRP A 320 26.64 -30.19 -19.88
N TYR A 321 27.58 -30.52 -20.78
CA TYR A 321 27.26 -31.04 -22.11
C TYR A 321 27.34 -32.57 -22.11
N GLY A 322 26.48 -33.22 -22.90
CA GLY A 322 26.61 -34.64 -23.19
C GLY A 322 27.92 -34.91 -23.95
N GLU A 323 28.50 -36.10 -23.77
CA GLU A 323 29.83 -36.47 -24.30
C GLU A 323 29.92 -36.32 -25.83
N ASP A 324 28.80 -36.53 -26.53
CA ASP A 324 28.68 -36.36 -27.98
C ASP A 324 28.60 -34.89 -28.45
N ASP A 325 28.15 -33.98 -27.59
CA ASP A 325 27.98 -32.55 -27.90
C ASP A 325 29.19 -31.72 -27.48
N ALA A 326 29.95 -32.18 -26.47
CA ALA A 326 31.21 -31.58 -26.05
C ALA A 326 32.27 -31.63 -27.17
N ALA A 327 32.37 -32.74 -27.90
CA ALA A 327 33.31 -32.88 -29.02
C ALA A 327 32.97 -31.95 -30.20
N LYS A 328 31.68 -31.74 -30.47
CA LYS A 328 31.21 -30.83 -31.51
C LYS A 328 31.48 -29.37 -31.14
N LEU A 329 31.13 -28.96 -29.92
CA LEU A 329 31.39 -27.60 -29.42
C LEU A 329 32.88 -27.26 -29.33
N GLN A 330 33.73 -28.22 -28.92
CA GLN A 330 35.17 -28.02 -28.87
C GLN A 330 35.74 -27.76 -30.29
N SER A 331 35.27 -28.52 -31.30
CA SER A 331 35.65 -28.29 -32.69
C SER A 331 35.18 -26.93 -33.23
N SER A 332 34.00 -26.45 -32.82
CA SER A 332 33.48 -25.12 -33.16
C SER A 332 34.31 -24.00 -32.53
N ILE A 333 34.66 -24.13 -31.24
CA ILE A 333 35.46 -23.14 -30.50
C ILE A 333 36.90 -23.05 -31.03
N ASP A 334 37.50 -24.18 -31.40
CA ASP A 334 38.85 -24.19 -31.98
C ASP A 334 38.87 -23.60 -33.40
N THR A 335 37.78 -23.79 -34.15
CA THR A 335 37.58 -23.14 -35.46
C THR A 335 37.44 -21.62 -35.31
N ASP A 336 36.67 -21.15 -34.32
CA ASP A 336 36.50 -19.72 -34.03
C ASP A 336 37.76 -19.06 -33.44
N LYS A 337 38.53 -19.76 -32.60
CA LYS A 337 39.83 -19.25 -32.13
C LYS A 337 40.83 -19.09 -33.28
N SER A 338 40.85 -20.04 -34.23
CA SER A 338 41.68 -19.90 -35.43
C SER A 338 41.20 -18.79 -36.36
N ALA A 339 39.89 -18.53 -36.44
CA ALA A 339 39.33 -17.37 -37.14
C ALA A 339 39.66 -16.05 -36.44
N ALA A 340 39.59 -16.00 -35.11
CA ALA A 340 39.94 -14.81 -34.31
C ALA A 340 41.45 -14.47 -34.37
N GLU A 341 42.31 -15.47 -34.51
CA GLU A 341 43.76 -15.28 -34.70
C GLU A 341 44.09 -14.73 -36.11
N ILE A 342 43.29 -15.08 -37.12
CA ILE A 342 43.38 -14.53 -38.49
C ILE A 342 42.83 -13.09 -38.58
N ILE A 343 41.85 -12.73 -37.74
CA ILE A 343 41.21 -11.39 -37.72
C ILE A 343 42.05 -10.35 -36.93
N GLY A 344 43.09 -10.78 -36.21
CA GLY A 344 44.00 -9.90 -35.44
C GLY A 344 44.78 -8.85 -36.23
N HIS A 345 44.68 -8.82 -37.57
CA HIS A 345 45.47 -7.92 -38.43
C HIS A 345 44.73 -6.70 -39.03
N LYS A 346 43.49 -6.38 -38.63
CA LYS A 346 42.83 -5.17 -39.17
C LYS A 346 42.06 -4.38 -38.10
N LYS A 347 42.76 -3.39 -37.52
CA LYS A 347 42.13 -2.22 -36.88
C LYS A 347 41.57 -1.31 -37.97
N GLU A 348 40.28 -1.01 -37.89
CA GLU A 348 39.65 0.33 -37.95
C GLU A 348 38.21 0.23 -38.48
N GLY A 349 37.28 0.85 -37.73
CA GLY A 349 36.05 1.43 -38.28
C GLY A 349 34.81 0.55 -38.36
N GLY A 350 33.85 0.84 -37.48
CA GLY A 350 32.42 0.96 -37.84
C GLY A 350 31.60 -0.31 -38.09
N CYS A 351 30.36 -0.26 -37.60
CA CYS A 351 29.24 -1.16 -37.86
C CYS A 351 29.20 -2.47 -37.05
N PHE A 352 28.49 -2.41 -35.92
CA PHE A 352 27.95 -3.60 -35.26
C PHE A 352 26.75 -4.12 -36.06
N MET A 353 26.94 -5.20 -36.83
CA MET A 353 25.92 -6.22 -36.99
C MET A 353 26.48 -7.54 -37.54
N LYS A 354 26.00 -8.61 -36.91
CA LYS A 354 25.92 -10.04 -37.31
C LYS A 354 27.16 -10.95 -37.12
N SER A 355 26.96 -11.92 -36.22
CA SER A 355 27.24 -13.34 -36.40
C SER A 355 26.09 -14.10 -35.69
N SER A 356 25.17 -14.79 -36.39
CA SER A 356 25.23 -16.21 -36.81
C SER A 356 25.80 -17.10 -35.70
N GLU A 357 25.06 -18.03 -35.09
CA GLU A 357 24.39 -19.18 -35.72
C GLU A 357 23.09 -19.65 -35.04
N SER A 358 22.27 -20.33 -35.84
CA SER A 358 21.22 -21.30 -35.46
C SER A 358 19.94 -20.78 -34.81
N CYS A 359 19.21 -19.91 -35.51
CA CYS A 359 17.77 -20.09 -35.59
C CYS A 359 17.50 -20.73 -36.95
N THR A 360 17.18 -22.01 -36.97
CA THR A 360 16.46 -22.62 -38.11
C THR A 360 15.35 -21.66 -38.51
N GLU A 361 15.39 -21.18 -39.76
CA GLU A 361 14.24 -20.52 -40.36
C GLU A 361 13.02 -21.42 -40.14
N PRO A 362 11.94 -20.97 -39.49
CA PRO A 362 10.68 -21.64 -39.65
C PRO A 362 10.26 -21.30 -41.08
N GLY A 363 10.61 -22.20 -42.00
CA GLY A 363 9.78 -22.38 -43.17
C GLY A 363 8.34 -22.43 -42.69
N SER A 364 7.50 -21.64 -43.34
CA SER A 364 6.09 -21.45 -43.04
C SER A 364 5.35 -22.79 -43.04
N ASP A 365 5.43 -23.53 -41.94
CA ASP A 365 4.70 -24.77 -41.76
C ASP A 365 3.34 -24.38 -41.14
N PRO A 366 2.20 -24.61 -41.82
CA PRO A 366 0.87 -24.17 -41.33
C PRO A 366 0.48 -24.79 -39.97
N GLY A 367 1.24 -25.78 -39.48
CA GLY A 367 1.07 -26.38 -38.16
C GLY A 367 1.75 -25.64 -36.99
N VAL A 368 2.74 -24.77 -37.22
CA VAL A 368 3.49 -24.12 -36.14
C VAL A 368 2.63 -23.08 -35.41
N PHE A 369 1.89 -22.28 -36.17
CA PHE A 369 1.03 -21.23 -35.61
C PHE A 369 -0.15 -21.80 -34.81
N SER A 370 -0.82 -22.83 -35.34
CA SER A 370 -1.92 -23.50 -34.65
C SER A 370 -1.46 -24.23 -33.38
N ARG A 371 -0.26 -24.82 -33.41
CA ARG A 371 0.37 -25.40 -32.21
C ARG A 371 0.70 -24.33 -31.17
N ALA A 372 1.30 -23.22 -31.60
CA ALA A 372 1.63 -22.12 -30.70
C ALA A 372 0.38 -21.50 -30.06
N LEU A 373 -0.75 -21.41 -30.78
CA LEU A 373 -2.03 -21.01 -30.20
C LEU A 373 -2.49 -21.98 -29.09
N ALA A 374 -2.41 -23.29 -29.33
CA ALA A 374 -2.78 -24.30 -28.33
C ALA A 374 -1.86 -24.26 -27.10
N ASP A 375 -0.56 -24.03 -27.31
CA ASP A 375 0.46 -23.98 -26.27
C ASP A 375 0.27 -22.80 -25.30
N THR A 376 -0.48 -21.75 -25.68
CA THR A 376 -0.85 -20.66 -24.76
C THR A 376 -1.73 -21.11 -23.58
N ALA A 377 -2.44 -22.24 -23.72
CA ALA A 377 -3.27 -22.85 -22.69
C ALA A 377 -2.54 -23.92 -21.86
N SER A 378 -1.28 -24.26 -22.18
CA SER A 378 -0.48 -25.26 -21.46
C SER A 378 -0.35 -24.93 -19.97
N PRO A 379 -0.33 -25.89 -19.02
CA PRO A 379 -0.11 -25.58 -17.59
C PRO A 379 1.30 -25.06 -17.28
N GLU A 380 2.28 -25.27 -18.17
CA GLU A 380 3.69 -24.89 -17.94
C GLU A 380 3.98 -23.46 -18.41
N MET A 381 4.60 -22.66 -17.52
CA MET A 381 4.91 -21.25 -17.81
C MET A 381 5.94 -21.09 -18.94
N GLU A 382 6.91 -22.00 -19.04
CA GLU A 382 7.97 -21.95 -20.05
C GLU A 382 7.40 -22.18 -21.46
N VAL A 383 6.49 -23.15 -21.59
CA VAL A 383 5.78 -23.44 -22.85
C VAL A 383 4.96 -22.24 -23.31
N ARG A 384 4.25 -21.56 -22.39
CA ARG A 384 3.50 -20.33 -22.71
C ARG A 384 4.39 -19.19 -23.19
N ARG A 385 5.57 -19.02 -22.57
CA ARG A 385 6.54 -17.99 -23.00
C ARG A 385 7.11 -18.29 -24.37
N ALA A 386 7.46 -19.55 -24.64
CA ALA A 386 7.94 -19.96 -25.97
C ALA A 386 6.86 -19.73 -27.03
N ALA A 387 5.60 -20.08 -26.73
CA ALA A 387 4.46 -19.84 -27.60
C ALA A 387 4.26 -18.34 -27.93
N GLU A 388 4.42 -17.45 -26.94
CA GLU A 388 4.38 -15.99 -27.14
C GLU A 388 5.43 -15.53 -28.17
N GLU A 389 6.66 -16.04 -28.11
CA GLU A 389 7.73 -15.64 -29.03
C GLU A 389 7.47 -16.11 -30.46
N VAL A 390 7.02 -17.36 -30.60
CA VAL A 390 6.67 -17.96 -31.89
C VAL A 390 5.50 -17.22 -32.53
N LEU A 391 4.44 -16.95 -31.76
CA LEU A 391 3.29 -16.18 -32.25
C LEU A 391 3.69 -14.77 -32.69
N ALA A 392 4.53 -14.07 -31.92
CA ALA A 392 5.01 -12.75 -32.30
C ALA A 392 5.78 -12.76 -33.63
N ALA A 393 6.66 -13.74 -33.84
CA ALA A 393 7.43 -13.89 -35.08
C ALA A 393 6.55 -14.24 -36.30
N GLU A 394 5.55 -15.08 -36.11
CA GLU A 394 4.60 -15.45 -37.16
C GLU A 394 3.67 -14.29 -37.53
N ILE A 395 3.22 -13.49 -36.56
CA ILE A 395 2.39 -12.29 -36.82
C ILE A 395 3.18 -11.26 -37.64
N VAL A 396 4.46 -11.06 -37.31
CA VAL A 396 5.36 -10.17 -38.08
C VAL A 396 5.54 -10.67 -39.51
N SER A 397 5.61 -12.00 -39.70
CA SER A 397 5.79 -12.63 -41.00
C SER A 397 4.50 -12.71 -41.82
N SER A 398 3.33 -12.70 -41.17
CA SER A 398 2.02 -12.81 -41.81
C SER A 398 0.94 -12.03 -41.03
N PRO A 399 0.80 -10.70 -41.27
CA PRO A 399 -0.18 -9.86 -40.58
C PRO A 399 -1.64 -10.30 -40.75
N GLY A 400 -1.96 -11.04 -41.83
CA GLY A 400 -3.30 -11.61 -42.05
C GLY A 400 -3.77 -12.60 -40.96
N ARG A 401 -2.86 -13.11 -40.12
CA ARG A 401 -3.18 -14.05 -39.03
C ARG A 401 -3.62 -13.39 -37.72
N ILE A 402 -3.64 -12.05 -37.64
CA ILE A 402 -4.12 -11.31 -36.46
C ILE A 402 -5.56 -11.71 -36.12
N GLY A 403 -6.41 -11.93 -37.13
CA GLY A 403 -7.80 -12.37 -36.92
C GLY A 403 -7.91 -13.72 -36.20
N GLU A 404 -7.00 -14.66 -36.47
CA GLU A 404 -6.94 -15.96 -35.79
C GLU A 404 -6.54 -15.82 -34.31
N VAL A 405 -5.64 -14.89 -34.01
CA VAL A 405 -5.26 -14.56 -32.62
C VAL A 405 -6.44 -13.93 -31.87
N ILE A 406 -7.20 -13.06 -32.52
CA ILE A 406 -8.40 -12.44 -31.92
C ILE A 406 -9.48 -13.50 -31.64
N GLU A 407 -9.68 -14.45 -32.55
CA GLU A 407 -10.60 -15.57 -32.32
C GLU A 407 -10.11 -16.50 -31.19
N ALA A 408 -8.79 -16.68 -31.06
CA ALA A 408 -8.20 -17.40 -29.93
C ALA A 408 -8.37 -16.64 -28.60
N ILE A 409 -8.35 -15.29 -28.60
CA ILE A 409 -8.68 -14.49 -27.40
C ILE A 409 -10.16 -14.69 -27.03
N ARG A 410 -11.06 -14.79 -28.01
CA ARG A 410 -12.49 -15.03 -27.77
C ARG A 410 -12.73 -16.35 -27.05
N THR A 411 -12.10 -17.42 -27.54
CA THR A 411 -12.31 -18.80 -27.06
C THR A 411 -11.40 -19.22 -25.90
N GLY A 412 -10.28 -18.52 -25.69
CA GLY A 412 -9.25 -18.87 -24.72
C GLY A 412 -9.61 -18.54 -23.26
N ASP A 413 -8.90 -19.19 -22.33
CA ASP A 413 -8.99 -18.93 -20.89
C ASP A 413 -8.31 -17.60 -20.50
N VAL A 414 -8.52 -17.14 -19.26
CA VAL A 414 -7.99 -15.84 -18.78
C VAL A 414 -6.47 -15.74 -18.95
N THR A 415 -5.75 -16.85 -18.80
CA THR A 415 -4.30 -16.92 -18.96
C THR A 415 -3.87 -16.86 -20.42
N SER A 416 -4.47 -17.65 -21.30
CA SER A 416 -4.23 -17.66 -22.74
C SER A 416 -4.51 -16.28 -23.33
N ARG A 417 -5.62 -15.64 -22.97
CA ARG A 417 -5.96 -14.25 -23.37
C ARG A 417 -4.84 -13.25 -23.05
N TRP A 418 -4.19 -13.41 -21.88
CA TRP A 418 -3.08 -12.54 -21.48
C TRP A 418 -1.82 -12.76 -22.34
N TYR A 419 -1.43 -14.01 -22.59
CA TYR A 419 -0.27 -14.33 -23.42
C TYR A 419 -0.48 -13.98 -24.90
N LEU A 420 -1.69 -14.22 -25.43
CA LEU A 420 -2.06 -13.81 -26.79
C LEU A 420 -2.00 -12.29 -26.96
N SER A 421 -2.50 -11.53 -25.97
CA SER A 421 -2.39 -10.07 -25.96
C SER A 421 -0.93 -9.61 -25.96
N ARG A 422 -0.08 -10.28 -25.17
CA ARG A 422 1.34 -9.97 -25.08
C ARG A 422 2.10 -10.28 -26.37
N ALA A 423 1.73 -11.37 -27.06
CA ALA A 423 2.26 -11.70 -28.37
C ALA A 423 1.94 -10.61 -29.41
N LEU A 424 0.72 -10.04 -29.38
CA LEU A 424 0.33 -8.91 -30.24
C LEU A 424 1.15 -7.63 -29.95
N ILE A 425 1.40 -7.33 -28.67
CA ILE A 425 2.24 -6.18 -28.28
C ILE A 425 3.67 -6.37 -28.81
N LYS A 426 4.26 -7.55 -28.56
CA LYS A 426 5.62 -7.88 -29.00
C LYS A 426 5.74 -7.89 -30.53
N ALA A 427 4.72 -8.37 -31.24
CA ALA A 427 4.66 -8.27 -32.70
C ALA A 427 4.65 -6.81 -33.18
N GLY A 428 3.87 -5.95 -32.53
CA GLY A 428 3.81 -4.53 -32.86
C GLY A 428 5.12 -3.77 -32.63
N ASP A 429 5.91 -4.16 -31.62
CA ASP A 429 7.24 -3.60 -31.38
C ASP A 429 8.28 -4.05 -32.43
N LEU A 430 8.11 -5.26 -32.98
CA LEU A 430 9.00 -5.85 -33.98
C LEU A 430 8.70 -5.38 -35.42
N MET A 431 7.45 -5.01 -35.71
CA MET A 431 7.07 -4.46 -37.02
C MET A 431 7.59 -3.02 -37.16
N SER A 432 8.34 -2.75 -38.25
CA SER A 432 8.86 -1.41 -38.57
C SER A 432 7.79 -0.38 -38.99
N GLY A 433 6.54 -0.60 -38.58
CA GLY A 433 5.35 0.18 -38.88
C GLY A 433 4.15 -0.43 -38.15
N SER A 434 3.94 -0.04 -36.89
CA SER A 434 2.83 -0.49 -36.04
C SER A 434 1.43 -0.12 -36.57
N ASP A 435 1.37 0.69 -37.64
CA ASP A 435 0.14 1.30 -38.15
C ASP A 435 -0.81 0.27 -38.78
N ASP A 436 -0.26 -0.76 -39.45
CA ASP A 436 -1.05 -1.84 -40.05
C ASP A 436 -1.73 -2.71 -38.98
N LEU A 437 -1.00 -3.02 -37.89
CA LEU A 437 -1.55 -3.76 -36.75
C LEU A 437 -2.63 -2.95 -36.03
N ILE A 438 -2.37 -1.66 -35.80
CA ILE A 438 -3.36 -0.76 -35.17
C ILE A 438 -4.62 -0.69 -36.03
N ALA A 439 -4.49 -0.56 -37.36
CA ALA A 439 -5.63 -0.51 -38.27
C ALA A 439 -6.49 -1.79 -38.19
N VAL A 440 -5.86 -2.97 -38.23
CA VAL A 440 -6.55 -4.26 -38.13
C VAL A 440 -7.26 -4.41 -36.78
N LEU A 441 -6.60 -4.03 -35.68
CA LEU A 441 -7.20 -4.09 -34.34
C LEU A 441 -8.40 -3.14 -34.18
N ILE A 442 -8.34 -1.95 -34.79
CA ILE A 442 -9.44 -0.97 -34.77
C ILE A 442 -10.63 -1.48 -35.59
N GLU A 443 -10.39 -2.08 -36.76
CA GLU A 443 -11.44 -2.68 -37.58
C GLU A 443 -12.16 -3.81 -36.82
N HIS A 444 -11.40 -4.72 -36.20
CA HIS A 444 -11.98 -5.80 -35.40
C HIS A 444 -12.72 -5.27 -34.17
N ALA A 445 -12.16 -4.26 -33.48
CA ALA A 445 -12.81 -3.64 -32.33
C ALA A 445 -14.15 -2.97 -32.66
N ALA A 446 -14.32 -2.43 -33.88
CA ALA A 446 -15.57 -1.80 -34.28
C ALA A 446 -16.73 -2.81 -34.37
N GLY A 447 -16.43 -4.05 -34.80
CA GLY A 447 -17.42 -5.13 -34.97
C GLY A 447 -17.59 -6.07 -33.77
N GLU A 448 -16.77 -5.94 -32.71
CA GLU A 448 -16.76 -6.90 -31.59
C GLU A 448 -17.84 -6.59 -30.54
N GLU A 449 -18.66 -7.59 -30.19
CA GLU A 449 -19.69 -7.45 -29.15
C GLU A 449 -19.22 -7.92 -27.76
N ASP A 450 -18.17 -8.73 -27.67
CA ASP A 450 -17.63 -9.26 -26.42
C ASP A 450 -16.83 -8.18 -25.66
N SER A 451 -17.28 -7.89 -24.43
CA SER A 451 -16.63 -6.89 -23.58
C SER A 451 -15.26 -7.32 -23.07
N ASP A 452 -15.02 -8.62 -22.91
CA ASP A 452 -13.74 -9.13 -22.44
C ASP A 452 -12.69 -9.02 -23.54
N VAL A 453 -13.04 -9.42 -24.76
CA VAL A 453 -12.18 -9.31 -25.94
C VAL A 453 -11.80 -7.85 -26.18
N LEU A 454 -12.78 -6.93 -26.15
CA LEU A 454 -12.55 -5.49 -26.26
C LEU A 454 -11.59 -4.96 -25.19
N ARG A 455 -11.67 -5.45 -23.94
CA ARG A 455 -10.75 -5.03 -22.87
C ARG A 455 -9.30 -5.41 -23.17
N TYR A 456 -9.05 -6.58 -23.76
CA TYR A 456 -7.71 -7.01 -24.15
C TYR A 456 -7.21 -6.24 -25.37
N ILE A 457 -8.05 -6.06 -26.41
CA ILE A 457 -7.71 -5.23 -27.58
C ILE A 457 -7.37 -3.79 -27.14
N GLY A 458 -8.17 -3.19 -26.26
CA GLY A 458 -7.89 -1.85 -25.72
C GLY A 458 -6.61 -1.77 -24.90
N ALA A 459 -6.20 -2.84 -24.22
CA ALA A 459 -4.92 -2.90 -23.51
C ALA A 459 -3.74 -2.94 -24.48
N VAL A 460 -3.85 -3.71 -25.57
CA VAL A 460 -2.85 -3.78 -26.65
C VAL A 460 -2.74 -2.44 -27.39
N LEU A 461 -3.87 -1.78 -27.68
CA LEU A 461 -3.86 -0.46 -28.31
C LEU A 461 -3.23 0.62 -27.41
N ALA A 462 -3.49 0.57 -26.10
CA ALA A 462 -2.90 1.51 -25.15
C ALA A 462 -1.37 1.40 -25.03
N SER A 463 -0.78 0.21 -25.22
CA SER A 463 0.68 0.05 -25.17
C SER A 463 1.42 0.70 -26.35
N PHE A 464 0.73 0.99 -27.46
CA PHE A 464 1.33 1.70 -28.60
C PHE A 464 1.42 3.23 -28.41
N GLY A 465 0.86 3.77 -27.32
CA GLY A 465 1.01 5.17 -26.94
C GLY A 465 0.44 6.14 -27.99
N GLU A 466 1.24 7.16 -28.36
CA GLU A 466 0.84 8.28 -29.23
C GLU A 466 0.32 7.82 -30.60
N LYS A 467 0.88 6.74 -31.17
CA LYS A 467 0.48 6.22 -32.48
C LYS A 467 -0.96 5.70 -32.51
N ALA A 468 -1.47 5.24 -31.36
CA ALA A 468 -2.84 4.72 -31.24
C ALA A 468 -3.88 5.81 -30.97
N VAL A 469 -3.49 7.06 -30.69
CA VAL A 469 -4.42 8.12 -30.28
C VAL A 469 -5.42 8.47 -31.40
N ARG A 470 -4.95 8.79 -32.61
CA ARG A 470 -5.85 9.11 -33.75
C ARG A 470 -6.78 7.95 -34.10
N PRO A 471 -6.29 6.71 -34.25
CA PRO A 471 -7.17 5.58 -34.55
C PRO A 471 -8.17 5.28 -33.43
N LEU A 472 -7.82 5.49 -32.15
CA LEU A 472 -8.76 5.34 -31.05
C LEU A 472 -9.84 6.43 -31.04
N ILE A 473 -9.51 7.67 -31.42
CA ILE A 473 -10.48 8.75 -31.53
C ILE A 473 -11.48 8.48 -32.68
N SER A 474 -11.06 7.86 -33.77
CA SER A 474 -11.96 7.51 -34.88
C SER A 474 -13.05 6.51 -34.44
N LEU A 475 -12.76 5.63 -33.47
CA LEU A 475 -13.74 4.72 -32.87
C LEU A 475 -14.86 5.42 -32.09
N PHE A 476 -14.70 6.68 -31.68
CA PHE A 476 -15.80 7.41 -31.04
C PHE A 476 -16.98 7.68 -31.97
N ALA A 477 -16.74 7.64 -33.29
CA ALA A 477 -17.80 7.75 -34.30
C ALA A 477 -18.48 6.40 -34.62
N SER A 478 -18.02 5.28 -34.05
CA SER A 478 -18.60 3.96 -34.31
C SER A 478 -19.99 3.78 -33.69
N GLU A 479 -20.85 2.97 -34.30
CA GLU A 479 -22.19 2.66 -33.76
C GLU A 479 -22.12 1.82 -32.47
N ASN A 480 -21.03 1.06 -32.28
CA ASN A 480 -20.83 0.17 -31.14
C ASN A 480 -20.46 0.93 -29.86
N ALA A 481 -21.40 1.00 -28.90
CA ALA A 481 -21.20 1.68 -27.62
C ALA A 481 -20.09 1.06 -26.75
N LYS A 482 -19.86 -0.26 -26.83
CA LYS A 482 -18.80 -0.94 -26.08
C LYS A 482 -17.42 -0.59 -26.64
N ALA A 483 -17.29 -0.53 -27.96
CA ALA A 483 -16.06 -0.08 -28.61
C ALA A 483 -15.68 1.36 -28.22
N ARG A 484 -16.66 2.27 -28.11
CA ARG A 484 -16.43 3.64 -27.61
C ARG A 484 -15.92 3.66 -26.16
N GLY A 485 -16.53 2.85 -25.29
CA GLY A 485 -16.11 2.73 -23.89
C GLY A 485 -14.70 2.16 -23.74
N MET A 486 -14.35 1.17 -24.56
CA MET A 486 -13.00 0.61 -24.65
C MET A 486 -11.99 1.66 -25.12
N ALA A 487 -12.29 2.40 -26.20
CA ALA A 487 -11.42 3.44 -26.73
C ALA A 487 -11.19 4.57 -25.70
N ALA A 488 -12.25 4.97 -24.98
CA ALA A 488 -12.14 5.94 -23.90
C ALA A 488 -11.24 5.45 -22.76
N SER A 489 -11.34 4.18 -22.38
CA SER A 489 -10.48 3.58 -21.35
C SER A 489 -9.03 3.41 -21.81
N ALA A 490 -8.79 3.16 -23.11
CA ALA A 490 -7.45 3.05 -23.67
C ALA A 490 -6.76 4.44 -23.72
N LEU A 491 -7.49 5.48 -24.14
CA LEU A 491 -6.99 6.86 -24.16
C LEU A 491 -6.68 7.41 -22.76
N ASP A 492 -7.49 7.08 -21.75
CA ASP A 492 -7.21 7.41 -20.34
C ASP A 492 -5.91 6.75 -19.84
N ARG A 493 -5.62 5.52 -20.28
CA ARG A 493 -4.35 4.83 -19.95
C ARG A 493 -3.13 5.43 -20.66
N ILE A 494 -3.29 5.96 -21.87
CA ILE A 494 -2.21 6.62 -22.62
C ILE A 494 -1.79 7.93 -21.93
N GLY A 495 -2.73 8.68 -21.35
CA GLY A 495 -2.43 9.86 -20.56
C GLY A 495 -2.02 11.09 -21.40
N GLN A 496 -1.03 11.86 -20.95
CA GLN A 496 -0.71 13.18 -21.53
C GLN A 496 -0.54 13.25 -23.06
N PRO A 497 0.05 12.25 -23.75
CA PRO A 497 0.17 12.27 -25.21
C PRO A 497 -1.17 12.38 -25.97
N ALA A 498 -2.29 11.99 -25.35
CA ALA A 498 -3.61 12.06 -25.96
C ALA A 498 -4.32 13.41 -25.78
N LEU A 499 -3.78 14.34 -24.97
CA LEU A 499 -4.50 15.54 -24.53
C LEU A 499 -4.87 16.49 -25.68
N ASP A 500 -3.90 16.81 -26.55
CA ASP A 500 -4.09 17.79 -27.62
C ASP A 500 -5.11 17.30 -28.64
N GLU A 501 -5.06 16.00 -28.97
CA GLU A 501 -6.02 15.39 -29.89
C GLU A 501 -7.41 15.21 -29.27
N LEU A 502 -7.49 14.90 -27.97
CA LEU A 502 -8.77 14.86 -27.24
C LEU A 502 -9.43 16.24 -27.13
N LEU A 503 -8.65 17.31 -26.93
CA LEU A 503 -9.14 18.69 -26.92
C LEU A 503 -9.65 19.12 -28.31
N ALA A 504 -8.99 18.67 -29.38
CA ALA A 504 -9.47 18.86 -30.74
C ALA A 504 -10.77 18.06 -30.99
N ALA A 505 -10.83 16.80 -30.56
CA ALA A 505 -12.02 15.95 -30.68
C ALA A 505 -13.22 16.47 -29.89
N ALA A 506 -13.00 17.09 -28.73
CA ALA A 506 -14.06 17.73 -27.93
C ALA A 506 -14.71 18.93 -28.65
N LYS A 507 -14.05 19.51 -29.65
CA LYS A 507 -14.59 20.59 -30.50
C LYS A 507 -15.22 20.09 -31.80
N SER A 508 -15.31 18.78 -32.01
CA SER A 508 -15.89 18.19 -33.21
C SER A 508 -17.40 18.44 -33.33
N GLU A 509 -17.89 18.49 -34.56
CA GLU A 509 -19.33 18.65 -34.86
C GLU A 509 -20.15 17.39 -34.53
N ASN A 510 -19.50 16.21 -34.47
CA ASN A 510 -20.16 14.96 -34.15
C ASN A 510 -20.47 14.85 -32.65
N PRO A 511 -21.75 14.75 -32.24
CA PRO A 511 -22.14 14.74 -30.83
C PRO A 511 -21.58 13.51 -30.07
N ALA A 512 -21.42 12.35 -30.71
CA ALA A 512 -20.90 11.15 -30.07
C ALA A 512 -19.40 11.31 -29.71
N VAL A 513 -18.62 11.86 -30.64
CA VAL A 513 -17.18 12.12 -30.47
C VAL A 513 -16.96 13.17 -29.37
N ARG A 514 -17.74 14.25 -29.39
CA ARG A 514 -17.69 15.31 -28.38
C ARG A 514 -17.97 14.81 -26.97
N VAL A 515 -19.01 13.99 -26.79
CA VAL A 515 -19.39 13.45 -25.48
C VAL A 515 -18.33 12.47 -24.95
N CYS A 516 -17.82 11.57 -25.80
CA CYS A 516 -16.81 10.61 -25.39
C CYS A 516 -15.49 11.30 -25.04
N ALA A 517 -15.03 12.27 -25.84
CA ALA A 517 -13.84 13.06 -25.54
C ALA A 517 -13.98 13.86 -24.24
N GLY A 518 -15.15 14.48 -24.01
CA GLY A 518 -15.44 15.20 -22.76
C GLY A 518 -15.43 14.31 -21.52
N LEU A 519 -15.95 13.08 -21.62
CA LEU A 519 -15.95 12.11 -20.52
C LEU A 519 -14.53 11.66 -20.14
N VAL A 520 -13.65 11.45 -21.12
CA VAL A 520 -12.23 11.10 -20.86
C VAL A 520 -11.52 12.25 -20.15
N LEU A 521 -11.68 13.48 -20.64
CA LEU A 521 -11.10 14.68 -20.03
C LEU A 521 -11.60 14.95 -18.60
N GLN A 522 -12.87 14.61 -18.29
CA GLN A 522 -13.43 14.77 -16.95
C GLN A 522 -12.93 13.71 -15.96
N LYS A 523 -12.69 12.48 -16.44
CA LYS A 523 -12.37 11.32 -15.61
C LYS A 523 -10.86 11.19 -15.33
N GLY A 524 -10.01 11.61 -16.26
CA GLY A 524 -8.56 11.56 -16.11
C GLY A 524 -8.05 12.51 -15.03
N GLY A 525 -7.67 11.97 -13.87
CA GLY A 525 -7.03 12.72 -12.78
C GLY A 525 -5.69 13.37 -13.16
N VAL A 526 -5.13 13.00 -14.33
CA VAL A 526 -3.87 13.51 -14.90
C VAL A 526 -4.04 14.86 -15.62
N TYR A 527 -5.27 15.27 -15.98
CA TYR A 527 -5.52 16.48 -16.78
C TYR A 527 -6.10 17.65 -15.98
N ARG A 528 -6.05 17.58 -14.64
CA ARG A 528 -6.42 18.69 -13.77
C ARG A 528 -5.29 19.72 -13.72
N TYR A 529 -5.37 20.74 -14.57
CA TYR A 529 -4.71 22.03 -14.35
C TYR A 529 -5.67 22.99 -13.65
#